data_AF-A0AAV5HWH5-F1
#
_entry.id   AF-A0AAV5HWH5-F1
#
_cell.length_a   1.000
_cell.length_b   1.000
_cell.length_c   1.000
_cell.angle_alpha   90.00
_cell.angle_beta   90.00
_cell.angle_gamma   90.00
#
_symmetry.space_group_name_H-M   'P 1'
#
loop_
_entity.id
_entity.type
_entity.pdbx_description
1 polymer ?
#
loop_
_entity_poly.entity_id
_entity_poly.type
_entity_poly.pdbx_seq_one_letter_code
_entity_poly.pdbx_strand_id
1 'polypeptide(L)'
;MQIEEVYNFTQDDLLTEDILILDTHAEVFVWIGQSVDAKEKQNAFEIGQKYVHLATSLEGLSPKVPLYKVTEGNEPCFFTTFFSWDPAKATVSGNSFQKKVALLFGASHAVEVSACFKLCMEFAFQANWLQNLL
;
A
#
# COMPACT_ATOMS: atom_id res chain seq x y z
N MET A 1 -3.36 16.78 0.63
CA MET A 1 -2.63 15.62 1.17
C MET A 1 -3.12 15.42 2.57
N GLN A 2 -3.82 14.33 2.80
CA GLN A 2 -4.20 13.90 4.14
C GLN A 2 -3.18 12.81 4.53
N ILE A 3 -2.60 12.92 5.71
CA ILE A 3 -1.67 11.93 6.26
C ILE A 3 -2.41 11.23 7.39
N GLU A 4 -2.46 9.91 7.34
CA GLU A 4 -3.00 9.06 8.39
C GLU A 4 -1.84 8.28 9.00
N GLU A 5 -1.74 8.34 10.32
CA GLU A 5 -0.69 7.64 11.06
C GLU A 5 -1.14 6.19 11.36
N VAL A 6 -0.26 5.24 11.08
CA VAL A 6 -0.49 3.82 11.34
C VAL A 6 0.38 3.37 12.52
N TYR A 7 -0.25 3.02 13.62
CA TYR A 7 0.44 2.51 14.82
C TYR A 7 0.58 0.99 14.78
N ASN A 8 1.68 0.47 15.35
CA ASN A 8 1.97 -0.97 15.40
C ASN A 8 1.91 -1.65 14.02
N PHE A 9 2.43 -0.96 13.01
CA PHE A 9 2.39 -1.41 11.63
C PHE A 9 3.12 -2.75 11.43
N THR A 10 2.69 -3.45 10.40
CA THR A 10 3.23 -4.72 9.93
C THR A 10 3.45 -4.66 8.42
N GLN A 11 4.01 -5.72 7.84
CA GLN A 11 4.15 -5.81 6.38
C GLN A 11 2.78 -5.77 5.67
N ASP A 12 1.70 -6.22 6.32
CA ASP A 12 0.37 -6.27 5.71
C ASP A 12 -0.26 -4.88 5.53
N ASP A 13 0.30 -3.85 6.16
CA ASP A 13 -0.11 -2.45 6.02
C ASP A 13 0.56 -1.77 4.82
N LEU A 14 1.50 -2.44 4.14
CA LEU A 14 2.08 -1.99 2.86
C LEU A 14 1.12 -2.27 1.70
N LEU A 15 0.07 -1.44 1.59
CA LEU A 15 -0.97 -1.59 0.57
C LEU A 15 -0.46 -1.16 -0.82
N THR A 16 -0.61 -2.03 -1.84
CA THR A 16 -0.10 -1.76 -3.20
C THR A 16 -0.73 -0.54 -3.88
N GLU A 17 -1.88 -0.09 -3.38
CA GLU A 17 -2.59 1.09 -3.89
C GLU A 17 -2.06 2.41 -3.31
N ASP A 18 -1.18 2.37 -2.30
CA ASP A 18 -0.81 3.53 -1.50
C ASP A 18 0.67 3.94 -1.63
N ILE A 19 0.92 5.21 -1.28
CA ILE A 19 2.26 5.74 -0.99
C ILE A 19 2.37 5.90 0.52
N LEU A 20 3.35 5.24 1.12
CA LEU A 20 3.55 5.21 2.57
C LEU A 20 4.87 5.88 2.94
N ILE A 21 4.91 6.49 4.12
CA ILE A 21 6.11 7.09 4.69
C ILE A 21 6.49 6.29 5.94
N LEU A 22 7.73 5.82 5.97
CA LEU A 22 8.33 5.24 7.17
C LEU A 22 9.38 6.23 7.70
N ASP A 23 9.08 6.86 8.83
CA ASP A 23 10.01 7.70 9.56
C ASP A 23 10.65 6.91 10.72
N THR A 24 11.98 6.88 10.75
CA THR A 24 12.77 6.19 11.78
C THR A 24 13.57 7.17 12.65
N HIS A 25 13.32 8.48 12.49
CA HIS A 25 14.11 9.63 12.92
C HIS A 25 15.54 9.71 12.35
N ALA A 26 16.18 8.58 12.08
CA ALA A 26 17.51 8.52 11.48
C ALA A 26 17.44 8.66 9.95
N GLU A 27 16.42 8.07 9.33
CA GLU A 27 16.20 7.99 7.89
C GLU A 27 14.68 7.98 7.61
N VAL A 28 14.28 8.52 6.46
CA VAL A 28 12.89 8.51 6.00
C VAL A 28 12.80 7.75 4.68
N PHE A 29 11.83 6.85 4.58
CA PHE A 29 11.54 6.08 3.37
C PHE A 29 10.18 6.47 2.82
N VAL A 30 10.10 6.70 1.51
CA VAL A 30 8.85 6.76 0.76
C VAL A 30 8.69 5.43 0.05
N TRP A 31 7.82 4.57 0.58
CA TRP A 31 7.45 3.31 -0.05
C TRP A 31 6.29 3.55 -1.02
N ILE A 32 6.38 2.96 -2.21
CA ILE A 32 5.46 3.20 -3.32
C ILE A 32 4.90 1.88 -3.80
N GLY A 33 3.59 1.71 -3.61
CA GLY A 33 2.86 0.56 -4.09
C GLY A 33 2.84 0.44 -5.62
N GLN A 34 2.78 -0.80 -6.10
CA GLN A 34 2.81 -1.12 -7.52
C GLN A 34 1.52 -0.67 -8.23
N SER A 35 0.40 -0.56 -7.51
CA SER A 35 -0.92 -0.16 -8.03
C SER A 35 -1.23 1.34 -7.88
N VAL A 36 -0.32 2.14 -7.30
CA VAL A 36 -0.46 3.61 -7.22
C VAL A 36 -0.53 4.22 -8.62
N ASP A 37 -1.34 5.28 -8.78
CA ASP A 37 -1.48 6.00 -10.04
C ASP A 37 -0.13 6.58 -10.52
N ALA A 38 0.10 6.54 -11.84
CA ALA A 38 1.38 6.95 -12.42
C ALA A 38 1.73 8.42 -12.13
N LYS A 39 0.74 9.30 -12.03
CA LYS A 39 0.93 10.71 -11.67
C LYS A 39 1.34 10.85 -10.21
N GLU A 40 0.75 10.06 -9.32
CA GLU A 40 1.11 10.08 -7.90
C GLU A 40 2.50 9.50 -7.65
N LYS A 41 2.88 8.43 -8.36
CA LYS A 41 4.24 7.88 -8.34
C LYS A 41 5.32 8.90 -8.72
N GLN A 42 5.02 9.79 -9.65
CA GLN A 42 5.94 10.88 -10.05
C GLN A 42 6.14 11.89 -8.92
N ASN A 43 5.12 12.11 -8.10
CA ASN A 43 5.16 13.06 -6.99
C ASN A 43 5.68 12.43 -5.68
N ALA A 44 5.90 11.13 -5.62
CA ALA A 44 6.28 10.42 -4.38
C ALA A 44 7.48 11.05 -3.65
N PHE A 45 8.50 11.49 -4.39
CA PHE A 45 9.66 12.13 -3.76
C PHE A 45 9.32 13.51 -3.16
N GLU A 46 8.49 14.30 -3.85
CA GLU A 46 8.00 15.57 -3.30
C GLU A 46 7.11 15.36 -2.07
N ILE A 47 6.35 14.27 -2.02
CA ILE A 47 5.55 13.88 -0.86
C ILE A 47 6.47 13.67 0.35
N GLY A 48 7.55 12.90 0.17
CA GLY A 48 8.56 12.70 1.22
C GLY A 48 9.24 14.00 1.67
N GLN A 49 9.60 14.88 0.74
CA GLN A 49 10.20 16.18 1.08
C GLN A 49 9.25 17.08 1.89
N LYS A 50 7.97 17.10 1.51
CA LYS A 50 6.93 17.85 2.25
C LYS A 50 6.76 17.30 3.67
N TYR A 51 6.76 15.98 3.82
CA TYR A 51 6.73 15.35 5.13
C TYR A 51 7.94 15.75 5.99
N VAL A 52 9.17 15.60 5.48
CA VAL A 52 10.40 15.96 6.21
C VAL A 52 10.36 17.43 6.66
N HIS A 53 9.87 18.33 5.81
CA HIS A 53 9.72 19.75 6.18
C HIS A 53 8.75 19.98 7.35
N LEU A 54 7.61 19.28 7.34
CA LEU A 54 6.62 19.33 8.41
C LEU A 54 7.18 18.71 9.71
N ALA A 55 7.74 17.50 9.63
CA ALA A 55 8.31 16.78 10.77
C ALA A 55 9.51 17.53 11.40
N THR A 56 10.31 18.23 10.59
CA THR A 56 11.37 19.12 11.10
C THR A 56 10.78 20.21 12.00
N SER A 57 9.65 20.77 11.61
CA SER A 57 9.03 21.92 12.30
C SER A 57 8.23 21.51 13.54
N LEU A 58 7.61 20.32 13.52
CA LEU A 58 6.69 19.85 14.56
C LEU A 58 7.32 18.86 15.55
N GLU A 59 8.25 18.03 15.07
CA GLU A 59 8.74 16.84 15.79
C GLU A 59 10.27 16.85 15.96
N GLY A 60 10.94 17.90 15.46
CA GLY A 60 12.38 18.08 15.61
C GLY A 60 13.23 17.14 14.75
N LEU A 61 12.65 16.57 13.68
CA LEU A 61 13.39 15.79 12.69
C LEU A 61 14.51 16.63 12.06
N SER A 62 15.65 16.01 11.76
CA SER A 62 16.74 16.72 11.11
C SER A 62 16.36 17.13 9.68
N PRO A 63 16.57 18.39 9.26
CA PRO A 63 16.34 18.80 7.87
C PRO A 63 17.32 18.15 6.87
N LYS A 64 18.35 17.47 7.36
CA LYS A 64 19.33 16.71 6.57
C LYS A 64 19.13 15.20 6.66
N VAL A 65 18.01 14.74 7.22
CA VAL A 65 17.67 13.33 7.29
C VAL A 65 17.71 12.72 5.88
N PRO A 66 18.36 11.56 5.67
CA PRO A 66 18.33 10.86 4.40
C PRO A 66 16.90 10.50 4.01
N LEU A 67 16.54 10.77 2.75
CA LEU A 67 15.24 10.44 2.18
C LEU A 67 15.43 9.43 1.05
N TYR A 68 14.84 8.25 1.19
CA TYR A 68 14.95 7.17 0.22
C TYR A 68 13.61 6.89 -0.46
N LYS A 69 13.66 6.53 -1.74
CA LYS A 69 12.53 6.01 -2.49
C LYS A 69 12.62 4.50 -2.53
N VAL A 70 11.54 3.82 -2.13
CA VAL A 70 11.41 2.37 -2.15
C VAL A 70 10.19 2.01 -2.98
N THR A 71 10.31 1.03 -3.87
CA THR A 71 9.20 0.56 -4.71
C THR A 71 8.84 -0.86 -4.33
N GLU A 72 7.55 -1.15 -4.29
CA GLU A 72 7.04 -2.49 -3.98
C GLU A 72 7.70 -3.59 -4.83
N GLY A 73 8.04 -4.70 -4.17
CA GLY A 73 8.72 -5.85 -4.77
C GLY A 73 10.21 -5.62 -5.05
N ASN A 74 10.74 -4.44 -4.75
CA ASN A 74 12.16 -4.09 -4.85
C ASN A 74 12.66 -3.46 -3.54
N GLU A 75 12.13 -3.93 -2.40
CA GLU A 75 12.52 -3.44 -1.08
C GLU A 75 13.97 -3.84 -0.76
N PRO A 76 14.85 -2.87 -0.45
CA PRO A 76 16.20 -3.17 -0.03
C PRO A 76 16.21 -3.77 1.39
N CYS A 77 17.22 -4.57 1.72
CA CYS A 77 17.30 -5.27 3.01
C CYS A 77 17.25 -4.33 4.23
N PHE A 78 17.80 -3.11 4.10
CA PHE A 78 17.74 -2.12 5.19
C PHE A 78 16.33 -1.57 5.42
N PHE A 79 15.43 -1.61 4.44
CA PHE A 79 14.04 -1.22 4.63
C PHE A 79 13.25 -2.33 5.31
N THR A 80 13.45 -3.58 4.88
CA THR A 80 12.70 -4.73 5.41
C THR A 80 12.98 -5.01 6.88
N THR A 81 14.11 -4.53 7.43
CA THR A 81 14.47 -4.73 8.84
C THR A 81 13.51 -4.08 9.84
N PHE A 82 12.71 -3.10 9.40
CA PHE A 82 11.73 -2.42 10.25
C PHE A 82 10.41 -3.20 10.39
N PHE A 83 10.29 -4.35 9.72
CA PHE A 83 9.11 -5.19 9.71
C PHE A 83 9.47 -6.62 10.11
N SER A 84 8.50 -7.38 10.62
CA SER A 84 8.57 -8.85 10.61
C SER A 84 8.33 -9.35 9.18
N TRP A 85 9.36 -9.25 8.34
CA TRP A 85 9.24 -9.42 6.89
C TRP A 85 9.10 -10.89 6.46
N ASP A 86 8.08 -11.17 5.65
CA ASP A 86 7.89 -12.41 4.92
C ASP A 86 8.14 -12.18 3.41
N PRO A 87 9.24 -12.74 2.85
CA PRO A 87 9.54 -12.62 1.43
C PRO A 87 8.45 -13.16 0.51
N ALA A 88 7.67 -14.15 0.95
CA ALA A 88 6.61 -14.73 0.11
C ALA A 88 5.54 -13.68 -0.22
N LYS A 89 5.15 -12.86 0.77
CA LYS A 89 4.14 -11.79 0.61
C LYS A 89 4.56 -10.73 -0.41
N ALA A 90 5.84 -10.39 -0.46
CA ALA A 90 6.38 -9.39 -1.39
C ALA A 90 6.33 -9.85 -2.86
N THR A 91 6.29 -11.16 -3.10
CA THR A 91 6.27 -11.73 -4.47
C THR A 91 4.87 -11.99 -5.03
N VAL A 92 3.83 -11.88 -4.20
CA VAL A 92 2.44 -12.13 -4.63
C VAL A 92 1.98 -10.98 -5.51
N SER A 93 1.47 -11.30 -6.70
CA SER A 93 0.89 -10.33 -7.63
C SER A 93 -0.58 -10.04 -7.34
N GLY A 94 -1.05 -8.83 -7.64
CA GLY A 94 -2.45 -8.43 -7.53
C GLY A 94 -2.63 -7.23 -6.62
N ASN A 95 -3.88 -6.79 -6.48
CA ASN A 95 -4.27 -5.74 -5.53
C ASN A 95 -4.16 -6.25 -4.07
N SER A 96 -4.17 -5.36 -3.08
CA SER A 96 -3.94 -5.75 -1.67
C SER A 96 -4.92 -6.82 -1.18
N PHE A 97 -6.19 -6.72 -1.62
CA PHE A 97 -7.22 -7.70 -1.31
C PHE A 97 -6.90 -9.08 -1.92
N GLN A 98 -6.55 -9.12 -3.21
CA GLN A 98 -6.18 -10.34 -3.92
C GLN A 98 -4.97 -11.02 -3.28
N LYS A 99 -3.95 -10.24 -2.87
CA LYS A 99 -2.78 -10.77 -2.16
C LYS A 99 -3.19 -11.41 -0.83
N LYS A 100 -4.02 -10.74 -0.04
CA LYS A 100 -4.49 -11.24 1.25
C LYS A 100 -5.29 -12.54 1.10
N VAL A 101 -6.18 -12.61 0.12
CA VAL A 101 -6.94 -13.83 -0.18
C VAL A 101 -6.02 -14.96 -0.64
N ALA A 102 -5.04 -14.68 -1.51
CA ALA A 102 -4.08 -15.67 -1.99
C ALA A 102 -3.20 -16.25 -0.86
N LEU A 103 -2.81 -15.42 0.11
CA LEU A 103 -2.04 -15.87 1.27
C LEU A 103 -2.87 -16.74 2.23
N LEU A 104 -4.16 -16.43 2.41
CA LEU A 104 -5.03 -17.17 3.32
C LEU A 104 -5.54 -18.50 2.74
N PHE A 105 -5.88 -18.51 1.45
CA PHE A 105 -6.60 -19.63 0.81
C PHE A 105 -5.81 -20.29 -0.34
N GLY A 106 -4.61 -19.81 -0.65
CA GLY A 106 -3.82 -20.24 -1.79
C GLY A 106 -4.25 -19.56 -3.10
N ALA A 107 -3.35 -19.55 -4.09
CA ALA A 107 -3.53 -18.83 -5.35
C ALA A 107 -4.75 -19.30 -6.17
N SER A 108 -5.11 -20.59 -6.09
CA SER A 108 -6.26 -21.16 -6.80
C SER A 108 -7.60 -20.61 -6.30
N HIS A 109 -7.75 -20.39 -5.00
CA HIS A 109 -8.99 -19.88 -4.41
C HIS A 109 -9.11 -18.35 -4.51
N ALA A 110 -8.01 -17.61 -4.68
CA ALA A 110 -8.08 -16.16 -4.89
C ALA A 110 -8.80 -15.80 -6.21
N VAL A 111 -8.57 -16.60 -7.25
CA VAL A 111 -9.27 -16.45 -8.54
C VAL A 111 -10.76 -16.76 -8.40
N GLU A 112 -11.10 -17.83 -7.67
CA GLU A 112 -12.48 -18.27 -7.48
C GLU A 112 -13.28 -17.32 -6.58
N VAL A 113 -12.69 -16.83 -5.48
CA VAL A 113 -13.30 -15.82 -4.61
C VAL A 113 -13.48 -14.50 -5.37
N SER A 114 -12.48 -14.04 -6.13
CA SER A 114 -12.61 -12.83 -6.94
C SER A 114 -13.68 -12.97 -8.05
N ALA A 115 -13.80 -14.16 -8.66
CA ALA A 115 -14.86 -14.45 -9.61
C ALA A 115 -16.25 -14.48 -8.95
N CYS A 116 -16.37 -15.08 -7.76
CA CYS A 116 -17.62 -15.13 -7.00
C CYS A 116 -18.07 -13.72 -6.57
N PHE A 117 -17.15 -12.85 -6.14
CA PHE A 117 -17.46 -11.44 -5.85
C PHE A 117 -17.94 -10.69 -7.09
N LYS A 118 -17.31 -10.89 -8.25
CA LYS A 118 -17.78 -10.30 -9.52
C LYS A 118 -19.18 -10.76 -9.89
N LEU A 119 -19.44 -12.06 -9.79
CA LEU A 119 -20.78 -12.63 -10.05
C LEU A 119 -21.81 -12.04 -9.08
N CYS A 120 -21.52 -11.95 -7.78
CA CYS A 120 -22.41 -11.33 -6.81
C CYS A 120 -22.70 -9.86 -7.12
N MET A 121 -21.71 -9.08 -7.56
CA MET A 121 -21.91 -7.70 -7.98
C MET A 121 -22.74 -7.58 -9.27
N GLU A 122 -22.52 -8.45 -10.26
CA GLU A 122 -23.34 -8.50 -11.48
C GLU A 122 -24.81 -8.83 -11.14
N PHE A 123 -25.04 -9.81 -10.27
CA PHE A 123 -26.38 -10.13 -9.78
C PHE A 123 -27.01 -8.96 -9.00
N ALA A 124 -26.24 -8.24 -8.17
CA ALA A 124 -26.73 -7.06 -7.47
C ALA A 124 -27.09 -5.92 -8.43
N PHE A 125 -26.31 -5.72 -9.50
CA PHE A 125 -26.59 -4.72 -10.53
C PHE A 125 -27.83 -5.08 -11.36
N GLN A 126 -28.01 -6.37 -11.70
CA GLN A 126 -29.21 -6.87 -12.36
C GLN A 126 -30.46 -6.75 -11.47
N ALA A 127 -30.32 -7.03 -10.17
CA ALA A 127 -31.41 -6.89 -9.21
C ALA A 127 -31.86 -5.41 -9.04
N ASN A 128 -30.91 -4.46 -9.00
CA ASN A 128 -31.22 -3.03 -8.96
C ASN A 128 -31.78 -2.49 -10.29
N TRP A 129 -31.43 -3.09 -11.43
CA TRP A 129 -32.05 -2.75 -12.72
C TRP A 129 -33.52 -3.19 -12.79
N LEU A 130 -33.85 -4.37 -12.25
CA LEU A 130 -35.23 -4.88 -12.22
C LEU A 130 -36.14 -4.08 -11.26
N GLN A 131 -35.60 -3.50 -10.19
CA GLN A 131 -36.37 -2.65 -9.27
C GLN A 131 -36.66 -1.24 -9.82
N ASN A 132 -35.93 -0.75 -10.84
CA ASN A 132 -36.18 0.54 -11.49
C ASN A 132 -37.06 0.43 -12.76
N LEU A 133 -37.62 -0.75 -13.04
CA LEU A 133 -38.51 -1.05 -14.16
C LEU A 133 -39.95 -1.43 -13.73
N LEU A 134 -40.27 -1.26 -12.44
CA LEU A 134 -41.62 -1.36 -11.85
C LEU A 134 -41.98 -0.04 -11.18
#